data_AF-A0A3N1HCZ4-F1
#
_entry.id   AF-A0A3N1HCZ4-F1
#
_cell.length_a   1.000
_cell.length_b   1.000
_cell.length_c   1.000
_cell.angle_alpha   90.00
_cell.angle_beta   90.00
_cell.angle_gamma   90.00
#
_symmetry.space_group_name_H-M   'P 1'
#
loop_
_entity.id
_entity.type
_entity.pdbx_description
1 polymer ?
#
loop_
_entity_poly.entity_id
_entity_poly.type
_entity_poly.pdbx_seq_one_letter_code
_entity_poly.pdbx_strand_id
1 'polypeptide(L)'
;MNPRTTVAALAVLFAAVACGGPAAEQSAPTGATTSSGATAPAVGPSRGGPLDGLDPCTLLTKAEAEQVTGAQGADPVVEQLGSARVCNFSPAAGRLGVGVRTTSGLAAVQSNGNVVQDLVVGRHQAKQAVGATGSCGIFIGVTESSRVDVVLGAGSPDEDPCPAAMRVAELVEPRLP
;
A
#
# COMPACT_ATOMS: atom_id res chain seq x y z
N MET A 1 5.82 36.75 -36.26
CA MET A 1 5.85 38.14 -35.75
C MET A 1 5.94 38.06 -34.22
N ASN A 2 7.13 38.35 -33.67
CA ASN A 2 7.32 38.57 -32.23
C ASN A 2 6.70 39.93 -31.83
N PRO A 3 6.46 40.15 -30.53
CA PRO A 3 7.40 41.04 -29.83
C PRO A 3 7.72 40.69 -28.36
N ARG A 4 9.00 40.94 -28.04
CA ARG A 4 9.52 41.69 -26.87
C ARG A 4 9.53 41.04 -25.48
N THR A 5 10.63 40.33 -25.24
CA THR A 5 11.58 40.46 -24.11
C THR A 5 11.31 41.51 -23.02
N THR A 6 11.35 41.07 -21.76
CA THR A 6 12.03 41.78 -20.65
C THR A 6 12.76 40.76 -19.76
N VAL A 7 14.04 41.05 -19.53
CA VAL A 7 15.00 40.31 -18.70
C VAL A 7 15.00 40.94 -17.31
N ALA A 8 14.93 40.14 -16.25
CA ALA A 8 15.33 40.55 -14.91
C ALA A 8 16.10 39.40 -14.26
N ALA A 9 17.42 39.57 -14.20
CA ALA A 9 18.35 38.71 -13.50
C ALA A 9 18.31 39.00 -12.00
N LEU A 10 18.26 37.94 -11.18
CA LEU A 10 18.60 37.99 -9.76
C LEU A 10 19.48 36.78 -9.46
N ALA A 11 20.78 37.04 -9.45
CA ALA A 11 21.80 36.14 -8.93
C ALA A 11 21.82 36.24 -7.40
N VAL A 12 21.75 35.10 -6.71
CA VAL A 12 22.15 35.01 -5.30
C VAL A 12 23.03 33.78 -5.16
N LEU A 13 24.34 34.03 -5.01
CA LEU A 13 25.33 33.07 -4.55
C LEU A 13 25.02 32.70 -3.09
N PHE A 14 25.08 31.41 -2.74
CA PHE A 14 25.36 31.00 -1.37
C PHE A 14 26.44 29.93 -1.34
N ALA A 15 27.43 30.22 -0.50
CA ALA A 15 28.75 29.63 -0.42
C ALA A 15 28.76 28.28 0.30
N ALA A 16 29.68 27.41 -0.12
CA ALA A 16 30.10 26.23 0.61
C ALA A 16 30.84 26.62 1.90
N VAL A 17 30.46 26.02 3.03
CA VAL A 17 31.28 26.01 4.24
C VAL A 17 31.58 24.56 4.61
N ALA A 18 32.78 24.12 4.21
CA ALA A 18 33.47 23.00 4.83
C ALA A 18 34.04 23.49 6.17
N CYS A 19 33.81 22.75 7.24
CA CYS A 19 34.56 22.93 8.48
C CYS A 19 35.17 21.60 8.89
N GLY A 20 36.49 21.51 8.73
CA GLY A 20 37.35 20.58 9.45
C GLY A 20 37.50 21.02 10.93
N GLY A 21 37.89 20.07 11.77
CA GLY A 21 37.89 20.17 13.25
C GLY A 21 38.93 21.11 13.87
N PRO A 22 39.13 21.01 15.20
CA PRO A 22 40.45 20.52 15.63
C PRO A 22 40.46 19.68 16.93
N ALA A 23 41.65 19.11 17.13
CA ALA A 23 42.35 18.84 18.40
C ALA A 23 42.03 17.55 19.17
N ALA A 24 43.06 16.70 19.18
CA ALA A 24 43.31 15.66 20.16
C ALA A 24 43.48 16.26 21.56
N GLU A 25 42.85 15.64 22.55
CA GLU A 25 43.31 15.66 23.93
C GLU A 25 43.67 14.24 24.34
N GLN A 26 44.96 14.04 24.53
CA GLN A 26 45.57 12.83 25.02
C GLN A 26 45.47 12.86 26.55
N SER A 27 44.79 11.90 27.14
CA SER A 27 44.93 11.55 28.55
C SER A 27 44.67 10.06 28.71
N ALA A 28 45.75 9.28 28.74
CA ALA A 28 45.73 7.96 29.36
C ALA A 28 45.62 8.16 30.89
N PRO A 29 44.87 7.30 31.57
CA PRO A 29 45.58 6.36 32.41
C PRO A 29 45.09 4.93 32.25
N THR A 30 46.05 4.03 32.46
CA THR A 30 45.96 2.59 32.57
C THR A 30 44.77 2.12 33.41
N GLY A 31 43.91 1.29 32.81
CA GLY A 31 42.84 0.58 33.51
C GLY A 31 42.38 -0.61 32.67
N ALA A 32 42.95 -1.78 32.94
CA ALA A 32 42.49 -3.04 32.36
C ALA A 32 41.04 -3.30 32.79
N THR A 33 40.09 -3.43 31.87
CA THR A 33 38.84 -4.20 32.04
C THR A 33 38.23 -4.46 30.66
N THR A 34 38.18 -5.76 30.33
CA THR A 34 37.24 -6.48 29.45
C THR A 34 36.71 -5.77 28.20
N SER A 35 37.15 -6.26 27.04
CA SER A 35 36.55 -6.01 25.73
C SER A 35 35.08 -6.46 25.72
N SER A 36 34.15 -5.56 26.04
CA SER A 36 32.74 -5.73 25.71
C SER A 36 32.60 -5.43 24.22
N GLY A 37 32.74 -6.48 23.41
CA GLY A 37 32.37 -6.43 22.00
C GLY A 37 30.95 -5.89 21.87
N ALA A 38 30.81 -4.76 21.19
CA ALA A 38 29.51 -4.25 20.77
C ALA A 38 28.82 -5.35 19.95
N THR A 39 27.87 -6.03 20.57
CA THR A 39 27.03 -6.99 19.87
C THR A 39 26.11 -6.17 19.00
N ALA A 40 26.39 -6.11 17.70
CA ALA A 40 25.42 -5.63 16.73
C ALA A 40 24.10 -6.39 16.98
N PRO A 41 22.92 -5.73 16.98
CA PRO A 41 21.67 -6.46 17.07
C PRO A 41 21.68 -7.49 15.95
N ALA A 42 21.66 -8.77 16.32
CA ALA A 42 21.41 -9.81 15.35
C ALA A 42 20.07 -9.45 14.71
N VAL A 43 20.10 -9.13 13.41
CA VAL A 43 18.89 -9.12 12.58
C VAL A 43 18.42 -10.57 12.59
N GLY A 44 17.61 -10.91 13.58
CA GLY A 44 16.87 -12.17 13.58
C GLY A 44 16.11 -12.26 12.26
N PRO A 45 15.81 -13.48 11.79
CA PRO A 45 15.01 -13.63 10.58
C PRO A 45 13.77 -12.75 10.72
N SER A 46 13.55 -11.86 9.76
CA SER A 46 12.34 -11.06 9.68
C SER A 46 11.18 -12.03 9.87
N ARG A 47 10.57 -12.02 11.05
CA ARG A 47 9.40 -12.83 11.32
C ARG A 47 8.35 -12.26 10.38
N GLY A 48 8.08 -12.99 9.30
CA GLY A 48 7.20 -12.50 8.24
C GLY A 48 5.88 -12.00 8.84
N GLY A 49 5.35 -10.93 8.27
CA GLY A 49 4.04 -10.41 8.64
C GLY A 49 2.94 -11.45 8.38
N PRO A 50 1.74 -11.29 8.97
CA PRO A 50 0.64 -12.26 8.84
C PRO A 50 0.13 -12.45 7.41
N LEU A 51 0.49 -11.56 6.48
CA LEU A 51 0.15 -11.66 5.06
C LEU A 51 1.33 -12.13 4.19
N ASP A 52 2.50 -12.39 4.77
CA ASP A 52 3.67 -12.81 4.01
C ASP A 52 3.46 -14.20 3.43
N GLY A 53 3.72 -14.35 2.14
CA GLY A 53 3.50 -15.61 1.42
C GLY A 53 2.03 -15.87 1.03
N LEU A 54 1.05 -15.18 1.60
CA LEU A 54 -0.38 -15.35 1.30
C LEU A 54 -0.69 -15.14 -0.19
N ASP A 55 -1.22 -16.17 -0.84
CA ASP A 55 -1.67 -16.09 -2.24
C ASP A 55 -3.00 -15.33 -2.32
N PRO A 56 -3.07 -14.17 -3.01
CA PRO A 56 -4.29 -13.39 -3.10
C PRO A 56 -5.47 -14.14 -3.75
N CYS A 57 -5.23 -15.12 -4.63
CA CYS A 57 -6.32 -15.86 -5.27
C CYS A 57 -6.96 -16.92 -4.36
N THR A 58 -6.38 -17.17 -3.18
CA THR A 58 -7.01 -18.01 -2.16
C THR A 58 -8.03 -17.25 -1.31
N LEU A 59 -8.02 -15.91 -1.38
CA LEU A 59 -8.90 -15.04 -0.60
C LEU A 59 -10.31 -14.90 -1.18
N LEU A 60 -10.48 -15.18 -2.48
CA LEU A 60 -11.76 -15.15 -3.15
C LEU A 60 -11.78 -16.20 -4.24
N THR A 61 -12.76 -17.10 -4.21
CA THR A 61 -12.90 -18.06 -5.30
C THR A 61 -13.56 -17.42 -6.52
N LYS A 62 -13.32 -17.97 -7.71
CA LYS A 62 -14.00 -17.54 -8.94
C LYS A 62 -15.52 -17.57 -8.78
N ALA A 63 -16.07 -18.66 -8.22
CA ALA A 63 -17.51 -18.82 -8.04
C ALA A 63 -18.11 -17.76 -7.08
N GLU A 64 -17.38 -17.35 -6.04
CA GLU A 64 -17.81 -16.26 -5.15
C GLU A 64 -17.75 -14.89 -5.85
N ALA A 65 -16.70 -14.63 -6.65
CA ALA A 65 -16.63 -13.44 -7.47
C ALA A 65 -17.80 -13.37 -8.47
N GLU A 66 -18.20 -14.52 -9.05
CA GLU A 66 -19.32 -14.63 -9.98
C GLU A 66 -20.68 -14.34 -9.35
N GLN A 67 -20.85 -14.66 -8.06
CA GLN A 67 -22.08 -14.32 -7.31
C GLN A 67 -22.27 -12.82 -7.15
N VAL A 68 -21.21 -12.02 -7.25
CA VAL A 68 -21.26 -10.56 -7.04
C VAL A 68 -21.13 -9.80 -8.35
N THR A 69 -20.21 -10.19 -9.21
CA THR A 69 -19.84 -9.45 -10.43
C THR A 69 -20.30 -10.12 -11.73
N GLY A 70 -20.99 -11.26 -11.62
CA GLY A 70 -21.40 -12.07 -12.78
C GLY A 70 -20.25 -12.89 -13.37
N ALA A 71 -20.54 -13.54 -14.50
CA ALA A 71 -19.64 -14.49 -15.14
C ALA A 71 -18.26 -13.89 -15.44
N GLN A 72 -17.20 -14.67 -15.18
CA GLN A 72 -15.83 -14.28 -15.49
C GLN A 72 -15.43 -14.78 -16.87
N GLY A 73 -14.77 -13.94 -17.67
CA GLY A 73 -14.27 -14.30 -18.99
C GLY A 73 -13.05 -15.24 -18.98
N ALA A 74 -12.37 -15.35 -17.84
CA ALA A 74 -11.19 -16.20 -17.66
C ALA A 74 -11.06 -16.65 -16.20
N ASP A 75 -10.13 -17.56 -15.93
CA ASP A 75 -9.71 -17.86 -14.57
C ASP A 75 -8.92 -16.70 -13.98
N PRO A 76 -9.00 -16.49 -12.65
CA PRO A 76 -8.32 -15.38 -12.02
C PRO A 76 -6.80 -15.56 -12.04
N VAL A 77 -6.07 -14.46 -12.22
CA VAL A 77 -4.61 -14.47 -12.41
C VAL A 77 -3.94 -13.57 -11.37
N VAL A 78 -2.86 -14.07 -10.78
CA VAL A 78 -2.02 -13.27 -9.88
C VAL A 78 -1.08 -12.37 -10.69
N GLU A 79 -1.11 -11.07 -10.41
CA GLU A 79 -0.20 -10.08 -10.99
C GLU A 79 0.45 -9.23 -9.89
N GLN A 80 1.62 -8.67 -10.21
CA GLN A 80 2.31 -7.72 -9.33
C GLN A 80 1.93 -6.28 -9.73
N LEU A 81 1.29 -5.54 -8.82
CA LEU A 81 0.91 -4.13 -9.02
C LEU A 81 1.54 -3.25 -7.94
N GLY A 82 2.65 -2.60 -8.29
CA GLY A 82 3.48 -1.89 -7.32
C GLY A 82 4.01 -2.87 -6.25
N SER A 83 3.75 -2.57 -4.97
CA SER A 83 4.07 -3.48 -3.86
C SER A 83 3.02 -4.56 -3.59
N ALA A 84 1.87 -4.54 -4.27
CA ALA A 84 0.80 -5.51 -4.03
C ALA A 84 0.88 -6.71 -4.97
N ARG A 85 0.60 -7.90 -4.44
CA ARG A 85 0.22 -9.07 -5.27
C ARG A 85 -1.29 -9.08 -5.38
N VAL A 86 -1.81 -9.07 -6.60
CA VAL A 86 -3.24 -8.90 -6.86
C VAL A 86 -3.76 -10.10 -7.63
N CYS A 87 -4.81 -10.72 -7.11
CA CYS A 87 -5.63 -11.64 -7.86
C CYS A 87 -6.65 -10.85 -8.69
N ASN A 88 -6.50 -10.90 -10.01
CA ASN A 88 -7.36 -10.20 -10.95
C ASN A 88 -8.45 -11.13 -11.46
N PHE A 89 -9.69 -10.68 -11.30
CA PHE A 89 -10.90 -11.28 -11.85
C PHE A 89 -11.35 -10.43 -13.04
N SER A 90 -11.93 -11.09 -14.05
CA SER A 90 -12.34 -10.49 -15.32
C SER A 90 -13.84 -10.67 -15.56
N PRO A 91 -14.70 -9.98 -14.81
CA PRO A 91 -16.14 -9.98 -15.08
C PRO A 91 -16.42 -9.37 -16.46
N ALA A 92 -17.60 -9.65 -17.01
CA ALA A 92 -18.02 -9.07 -18.29
C ALA A 92 -18.05 -7.53 -18.28
N ALA A 93 -18.33 -6.92 -17.11
CA ALA A 93 -18.34 -5.48 -16.92
C ALA A 93 -17.38 -5.09 -15.79
N GLY A 94 -16.55 -4.07 -16.04
CA GLY A 94 -15.57 -3.57 -15.06
C GLY A 94 -14.35 -4.51 -14.89
N ARG A 95 -13.70 -4.41 -13.72
CA ARG A 95 -12.63 -5.31 -13.28
C ARG A 95 -12.64 -5.42 -11.77
N LEU A 96 -12.33 -6.61 -11.24
CA LEU A 96 -12.22 -6.86 -9.81
C LEU A 96 -10.80 -7.31 -9.47
N GLY A 97 -10.17 -6.67 -8.49
CA GLY A 97 -8.87 -7.05 -7.96
C GLY A 97 -8.94 -7.26 -6.45
N VAL A 98 -8.36 -8.38 -5.98
CA VAL A 98 -8.10 -8.63 -4.55
C VAL A 98 -6.59 -8.62 -4.33
N GLY A 99 -6.09 -7.58 -3.67
CA GLY A 99 -4.66 -7.29 -3.52
C GLY A 99 -4.16 -7.48 -2.10
N VAL A 100 -3.02 -8.15 -1.93
CA VAL A 100 -2.34 -8.27 -0.64
C VAL A 100 -1.16 -7.29 -0.60
N ARG A 101 -1.13 -6.43 0.42
CA ARG A 101 -0.01 -5.52 0.71
C ARG A 101 0.59 -5.84 2.08
N THR A 102 1.85 -6.23 2.08
CA THR A 102 2.58 -6.57 3.30
C THR A 102 3.34 -5.39 3.92
N THR A 103 3.45 -4.28 3.18
CA THR A 103 4.25 -3.10 3.56
C THR A 103 3.46 -1.78 3.57
N SER A 104 2.12 -1.85 3.51
CA SER A 104 1.26 -0.66 3.59
C SER A 104 -0.06 -0.98 4.29
N GLY A 105 -0.31 -0.37 5.46
CA GLY A 105 -1.59 -0.47 6.17
C GLY A 105 -2.58 0.64 5.80
N LEU A 106 -3.63 0.82 6.60
CA LEU A 106 -4.73 1.75 6.33
C LEU A 106 -4.32 3.23 6.32
N ALA A 107 -3.25 3.60 7.02
CA ALA A 107 -2.73 4.97 7.00
C ALA A 107 -2.20 5.38 5.62
N ALA A 108 -1.79 4.41 4.80
CA ALA A 108 -1.30 4.64 3.44
C ALA A 108 -2.42 4.61 2.37
N VAL A 109 -3.70 4.55 2.76
CA VAL A 109 -4.81 4.67 1.80
C VAL A 109 -4.93 6.13 1.40
N GLN A 110 -4.78 6.40 0.11
CA GLN A 110 -4.88 7.73 -0.49
C GLN A 110 -6.02 7.72 -1.50
N SER A 111 -6.80 8.80 -1.51
CA SER A 111 -7.94 8.93 -2.43
C SER A 111 -7.79 10.11 -3.40
N ASN A 112 -6.57 10.69 -3.48
CA ASN A 112 -6.22 11.79 -4.38
C ASN A 112 -7.23 12.96 -4.32
N GLY A 113 -7.69 13.31 -3.13
CA GLY A 113 -8.67 14.37 -2.89
C GLY A 113 -10.13 13.91 -2.77
N ASN A 114 -10.46 12.64 -3.03
CA ASN A 114 -11.79 12.12 -2.77
C ASN A 114 -11.95 11.66 -1.31
N VAL A 115 -13.21 11.49 -0.89
CA VAL A 115 -13.55 11.13 0.49
C VAL A 115 -13.10 9.69 0.77
N VAL A 116 -12.32 9.54 1.83
CA VAL A 116 -12.03 8.24 2.46
C VAL A 116 -12.95 8.11 3.66
N GLN A 117 -13.75 7.05 3.68
CA GLN A 117 -14.64 6.73 4.79
C GLN A 117 -14.03 5.60 5.60
N ASP A 118 -13.90 5.78 6.91
CA ASP A 118 -13.55 4.70 7.83
C ASP A 118 -14.78 3.83 8.10
N LEU A 119 -14.59 2.51 8.15
CA LEU A 119 -15.64 1.53 8.40
C LEU A 119 -15.05 0.24 9.00
N VAL A 120 -15.92 -0.75 9.24
CA VAL A 120 -15.52 -2.09 9.71
C VAL A 120 -16.09 -3.14 8.77
N VAL A 121 -15.26 -4.11 8.37
CA VAL A 121 -15.68 -5.32 7.66
C VAL A 121 -15.38 -6.50 8.58
N GLY A 122 -16.40 -7.25 8.98
CA GLY A 122 -16.25 -8.34 9.95
C GLY A 122 -15.57 -7.88 11.24
N ARG A 123 -14.36 -8.39 11.51
CA ARG A 123 -13.52 -8.03 12.66
C ARG A 123 -12.40 -7.04 12.34
N HIS A 124 -12.22 -6.67 11.08
CA HIS A 124 -11.14 -5.79 10.63
C HIS A 124 -11.60 -4.35 10.43
N GLN A 125 -10.76 -3.41 10.88
CA GLN A 125 -10.91 -2.01 10.48
C GLN A 125 -10.69 -1.89 8.97
N ALA A 126 -11.44 -1.01 8.31
CA ALA A 126 -11.36 -0.83 6.88
C ALA A 126 -11.56 0.63 6.48
N LYS A 127 -11.19 0.93 5.24
CA LYS A 127 -11.46 2.20 4.58
C LYS A 127 -12.15 1.96 3.24
N GLN A 128 -13.12 2.80 2.91
CA GLN A 128 -13.71 2.88 1.59
C GLN A 128 -13.23 4.15 0.90
N ALA A 129 -12.84 4.04 -0.35
CA ALA A 129 -12.53 5.20 -1.18
C ALA A 129 -13.06 4.99 -2.60
N VAL A 130 -13.54 6.08 -3.20
CA VAL A 130 -13.92 6.11 -4.62
C VAL A 130 -12.78 6.74 -5.42
N GLY A 131 -12.28 6.01 -6.42
CA GLY A 131 -11.27 6.49 -7.34
C GLY A 131 -11.86 7.50 -8.33
N ALA A 132 -11.03 8.42 -8.81
CA ALA A 132 -11.44 9.46 -9.77
C ALA A 132 -12.02 8.89 -11.08
N THR A 133 -11.71 7.64 -11.42
CA THR A 133 -12.19 6.94 -12.61
C THR A 133 -13.41 6.06 -12.34
N GLY A 134 -14.10 6.24 -11.21
CA GLY A 134 -15.31 5.51 -10.86
C GLY A 134 -15.08 4.07 -10.38
N SER A 135 -13.91 3.77 -9.81
CA SER A 135 -13.70 2.51 -9.07
C SER A 135 -13.99 2.70 -7.58
N CYS A 136 -14.41 1.64 -6.90
CA CYS A 136 -14.49 1.63 -5.45
C CYS A 136 -13.44 0.68 -4.87
N GLY A 137 -12.69 1.18 -3.89
CA GLY A 137 -11.74 0.40 -3.11
C GLY A 137 -12.25 0.22 -1.68
N ILE A 138 -12.30 -1.02 -1.21
CA ILE A 138 -12.44 -1.38 0.20
C ILE A 138 -11.09 -1.92 0.68
N PHE A 139 -10.46 -1.22 1.60
CA PHE A 139 -9.12 -1.52 2.12
C PHE A 139 -9.27 -2.07 3.53
N ILE A 140 -8.97 -3.34 3.74
CA ILE A 140 -9.15 -4.07 5.00
C ILE A 140 -7.80 -4.16 5.71
N GLY A 141 -7.66 -3.49 6.85
CA GLY A 141 -6.42 -3.46 7.61
C GLY A 141 -6.20 -4.77 8.36
N VAL A 142 -4.99 -5.33 8.28
CA VAL A 142 -4.62 -6.56 8.98
C VAL A 142 -3.60 -6.26 10.08
N THR A 143 -2.61 -5.42 9.78
CA THR A 143 -1.77 -4.77 10.79
C THR A 143 -1.66 -3.27 10.50
N GLU A 144 -0.94 -2.53 11.33
CA GLU A 144 -0.62 -1.12 11.05
C GLU A 144 0.13 -0.94 9.71
N SER A 145 0.90 -1.95 9.30
CA SER A 145 1.74 -1.92 8.10
C SER A 145 1.28 -2.88 7.00
N SER A 146 0.13 -3.54 7.13
CA SER A 146 -0.37 -4.47 6.11
C SER A 146 -1.88 -4.41 5.96
N ARG A 147 -2.36 -4.66 4.74
CA ARG A 147 -3.78 -4.63 4.41
C ARG A 147 -4.09 -5.50 3.19
N VAL A 148 -5.37 -5.77 3.00
CA VAL A 148 -5.92 -6.34 1.78
C VAL A 148 -6.80 -5.31 1.08
N ASP A 149 -6.58 -5.12 -0.22
CA ASP A 149 -7.32 -4.19 -1.06
C ASP A 149 -8.36 -4.98 -1.87
N VAL A 150 -9.63 -4.61 -1.81
CA VAL A 150 -10.68 -5.06 -2.75
C VAL A 150 -11.04 -3.89 -3.62
N VAL A 151 -10.72 -3.95 -4.92
CA VAL A 151 -10.96 -2.86 -5.86
C VAL A 151 -11.86 -3.34 -6.98
N LEU A 152 -13.01 -2.69 -7.13
CA LEU A 152 -13.97 -2.95 -8.19
C LEU A 152 -14.13 -1.70 -9.05
N GLY A 153 -13.87 -1.83 -10.35
CA GLY A 153 -14.23 -0.80 -11.33
C GLY A 153 -15.72 -0.89 -11.68
N ALA A 154 -16.37 0.25 -11.85
CA ALA A 154 -17.76 0.28 -12.32
C ALA A 154 -17.89 -0.39 -13.70
N GLY A 155 -18.98 -1.13 -13.90
CA GLY A 155 -19.33 -1.72 -15.20
C GLY A 155 -19.88 -0.69 -16.19
N SER A 156 -20.33 0.45 -15.70
CA SER A 156 -20.91 1.57 -16.46
C SER A 156 -20.70 2.89 -15.69
N PRO A 157 -20.65 4.06 -16.35
CA PRO A 157 -20.36 5.34 -15.70
C PRO A 157 -21.40 5.77 -14.66
N ASP A 158 -22.64 5.28 -14.76
CA ASP A 158 -23.75 5.64 -13.87
C ASP A 158 -23.95 4.62 -12.73
N GLU A 159 -23.14 3.57 -12.67
CA GLU A 159 -23.24 2.52 -11.66
C GLU A 159 -22.26 2.78 -10.51
N ASP A 160 -22.76 2.74 -9.26
CA ASP A 160 -21.91 2.78 -8.07
C ASP A 160 -21.34 1.38 -7.77
N PRO A 161 -20.01 1.15 -7.88
CA PRO A 161 -19.43 -0.15 -7.61
C PRO A 161 -19.24 -0.44 -6.10
N CYS A 162 -19.42 0.54 -5.21
CA CYS A 162 -19.13 0.35 -3.78
C CYS A 162 -19.97 -0.72 -3.09
N PRO A 163 -21.29 -0.84 -3.31
CA PRO A 163 -22.08 -1.92 -2.71
C PRO A 163 -21.58 -3.31 -3.10
N ALA A 164 -21.20 -3.50 -4.37
CA ALA A 164 -20.64 -4.75 -4.85
C ALA A 164 -19.22 -5.00 -4.29
N ALA A 165 -18.37 -3.96 -4.24
CA ALA A 165 -17.04 -4.04 -3.64
C ALA A 165 -17.10 -4.42 -2.15
N MET A 166 -18.07 -3.86 -1.40
CA MET A 166 -18.32 -4.21 0.00
C MET A 166 -18.67 -5.68 0.15
N ARG A 167 -19.57 -6.20 -0.69
CA ARG A 167 -19.96 -7.61 -0.65
C ARG A 167 -18.79 -8.56 -0.94
N VAL A 168 -17.88 -8.18 -1.84
CA VAL A 168 -16.65 -8.93 -2.05
C VAL A 168 -15.74 -8.86 -0.82
N ALA A 169 -15.60 -7.68 -0.19
CA ALA A 169 -14.82 -7.53 1.03
C ALA A 169 -15.34 -8.42 2.16
N GLU A 170 -16.65 -8.54 2.33
CA GLU A 170 -17.29 -9.44 3.29
C GLU A 170 -17.00 -10.93 3.02
N LEU A 171 -16.79 -11.31 1.76
CA LEU A 171 -16.39 -12.68 1.38
C LEU A 171 -14.90 -12.95 1.60
N VAL A 172 -14.07 -11.92 1.45
CA VAL A 172 -12.61 -11.98 1.65
C VAL A 172 -12.24 -12.01 3.13
N GLU A 173 -12.91 -11.18 3.94
CA GLU A 173 -12.54 -10.91 5.33
C GLU A 173 -12.41 -12.15 6.24
N PRO A 174 -13.29 -13.17 6.15
CA PRO A 174 -13.19 -14.37 6.98
C PRO A 174 -11.92 -15.20 6.74
N ARG A 175 -11.23 -14.99 5.62
CA ARG A 175 -9.97 -15.67 5.26
C ARG A 175 -8.73 -14.90 5.69
N LEU A 176 -8.90 -13.69 6.23
CA LEU A 176 -7.81 -12.90 6.75
C LEU A 176 -7.45 -13.35 8.17
N PRO A 177 -6.16 -13.30 8.55
CA PRO A 177 -5.67 -13.71 9.88
C PRO A 177 -6.19 -12.82 11.01
#